data_AF-A0A2V7GLI9-F1
#
_entry.id   AF-A0A2V7GLI9-F1
#
_cell.length_a   1.000
_cell.length_b   1.000
_cell.length_c   1.000
_cell.angle_alpha   90.00
_cell.angle_beta   90.00
_cell.angle_gamma   90.00
#
_symmetry.space_group_name_H-M   'P 1'
#
loop_
_entity.id
_entity.type
_entity.pdbx_description
1 polymer ?
#
loop_
_entity_poly.entity_id
_entity_poly.type
_entity_poly.pdbx_seq_one_letter_code
_entity_poly.pdbx_strand_id
1 'polypeptide(L)'
;MAGKKVSPAQAARIEQVNAFLHVANHVKGMVTELDSNRAARSQLIDNLCGSIARDLTHLRQRALTANIGTIADVAGALAVMAARGGGLNMKIRGLTDGVNNLLIQLEHALKRAMEGEEKDERPSGQGPPPAA
;
A
#
# COMPACT_ATOMS: atom_id res chain seq x y z
N MET A 1 -30.16 11.19 12.58
CA MET A 1 -28.83 11.12 11.94
C MET A 1 -29.00 10.46 10.58
N ALA A 2 -28.92 11.22 9.48
CA ALA A 2 -29.10 10.68 8.14
C ALA A 2 -27.87 9.84 7.76
N GLY A 3 -28.04 8.52 7.64
CA GLY A 3 -26.97 7.63 7.20
C GLY A 3 -26.54 8.01 5.79
N LYS A 4 -25.29 8.50 5.65
CA LYS A 4 -24.64 8.72 4.36
C LYS A 4 -24.71 7.39 3.58
N LYS A 5 -25.57 7.34 2.55
CA LYS A 5 -25.64 6.19 1.65
C LYS A 5 -24.35 6.15 0.86
N VAL A 6 -23.48 5.20 1.18
CA VAL A 6 -22.24 4.93 0.42
C VAL A 6 -22.63 4.66 -1.03
N SER A 7 -22.06 5.40 -1.99
CA SER A 7 -22.34 5.16 -3.40
C SER A 7 -21.74 3.81 -3.84
N PRO A 8 -22.27 3.13 -4.87
CA PRO A 8 -21.70 1.86 -5.34
C PRO A 8 -20.21 1.97 -5.72
N ALA A 9 -19.79 3.10 -6.29
CA ALA A 9 -18.39 3.38 -6.61
C ALA A 9 -17.53 3.55 -5.35
N GLN A 10 -18.08 4.20 -4.32
CA GLN A 10 -17.42 4.36 -3.03
C GLN A 10 -17.27 3.01 -2.31
N ALA A 11 -18.30 2.16 -2.33
CA ALA A 11 -18.26 0.82 -1.75
C ALA A 11 -17.19 -0.05 -2.44
N ALA A 12 -17.14 -0.03 -3.78
CA ALA A 12 -16.12 -0.75 -4.55
C ALA A 12 -14.70 -0.27 -4.21
N ARG A 13 -14.50 1.04 -4.02
CA ARG A 13 -13.20 1.60 -3.64
C ARG A 13 -12.80 1.19 -2.22
N ILE A 14 -13.72 1.19 -1.27
CA ILE A 14 -13.51 0.73 0.10
C ILE A 14 -13.10 -0.75 0.10
N GLU A 15 -13.84 -1.60 -0.63
CA GLU A 15 -13.55 -3.03 -0.76
C GLU A 15 -12.15 -3.27 -1.35
N GLN A 16 -11.80 -2.50 -2.37
CA GLN A 16 -10.49 -2.59 -3.01
C GLN A 16 -9.34 -2.22 -2.07
N VAL A 17 -9.47 -1.12 -1.32
CA VAL A 17 -8.45 -0.71 -0.33
C VAL A 17 -8.36 -1.72 0.81
N ASN A 18 -9.48 -2.28 1.27
CA ASN A 18 -9.49 -3.36 2.26
C ASN A 18 -8.77 -4.61 1.77
N ALA A 19 -8.95 -4.99 0.50
CA ALA A 19 -8.23 -6.11 -0.09
C ALA A 19 -6.71 -5.86 -0.12
N PHE A 20 -6.27 -4.61 -0.32
CA PHE A 20 -4.85 -4.25 -0.24
C PHE A 20 -4.33 -4.26 1.19
N LEU A 21 -5.11 -3.79 2.17
CA LEU A 21 -4.79 -3.89 3.60
C LEU A 21 -4.60 -5.33 4.03
N HIS A 22 -5.42 -6.25 3.55
CA HIS A 22 -5.29 -7.67 3.87
C HIS A 22 -3.93 -8.23 3.40
N VAL A 23 -3.53 -7.93 2.16
CA VAL A 23 -2.22 -8.36 1.63
C VAL A 23 -1.07 -7.71 2.40
N ALA A 24 -1.14 -6.41 2.69
CA ALA A 24 -0.10 -5.71 3.45
C ALA A 24 0.07 -6.28 4.87
N ASN A 25 -1.03 -6.64 5.54
CA ASN A 25 -0.98 -7.31 6.85
C ASN A 25 -0.40 -8.72 6.76
N HIS A 26 -0.75 -9.48 5.73
CA HIS A 26 -0.16 -10.81 5.50
C HIS A 26 1.36 -10.70 5.31
N VAL A 27 1.82 -9.75 4.48
CA VAL A 27 3.25 -9.49 4.29
C VAL A 27 3.92 -9.06 5.59
N LYS A 28 3.29 -8.23 6.42
CA LYS A 28 3.82 -7.87 7.75
C LYS A 28 4.03 -9.10 8.64
N GLY A 29 3.09 -10.05 8.60
CA GLY A 29 3.21 -11.34 9.28
C GLY A 29 4.43 -12.12 8.81
N MET A 30 4.60 -12.27 7.50
CA MET A 30 5.76 -12.95 6.92
C MET A 30 7.09 -12.26 7.25
N VAL A 31 7.13 -10.92 7.29
CA VAL A 31 8.34 -10.17 7.70
C VAL A 31 8.67 -10.41 9.17
N THR A 32 7.66 -10.50 10.03
CA THR A 32 7.84 -10.86 11.46
C THR A 32 8.35 -12.29 11.61
N GLU A 33 7.84 -13.21 10.79
CA GLU A 33 8.32 -14.59 10.76
C GLU A 33 9.77 -14.67 10.27
N LEU A 34 10.11 -13.93 9.20
CA LEU A 34 11.47 -13.81 8.69
C LEU A 34 12.43 -13.27 9.77
N ASP A 35 11.96 -12.28 10.55
CA ASP A 35 12.69 -11.70 11.66
C ASP A 35 12.97 -12.71 12.79
N SER A 36 11.95 -13.48 13.14
CA SER A 36 12.05 -14.53 14.17
C SER A 36 12.94 -15.69 13.73
N ASN A 37 13.09 -15.90 12.42
CA ASN A 37 13.83 -17.00 11.81
C ASN A 37 15.19 -16.58 11.22
N ARG A 38 15.79 -15.47 11.67
CA ARG A 38 17.09 -14.99 11.16
C ARG A 38 18.23 -16.01 11.21
N ALA A 39 18.19 -16.94 12.16
CA ALA A 39 19.18 -18.00 12.33
C ALA A 39 18.74 -19.35 11.73
N ALA A 40 17.61 -19.39 11.03
CA ALA A 40 17.10 -20.59 10.39
C ALA A 40 17.92 -20.95 9.13
N ARG A 41 17.58 -22.09 8.53
CA ARG A 41 18.22 -22.55 7.29
C ARG A 41 17.94 -21.57 6.15
N SER A 42 18.93 -21.33 5.30
CA SER A 42 18.83 -20.43 4.14
C SER A 42 17.60 -20.69 3.28
N GLN A 43 17.25 -21.96 3.03
CA GLN A 43 16.08 -22.32 2.25
C GLN A 43 14.76 -21.76 2.82
N LEU A 44 14.60 -21.71 4.14
CA LEU A 44 13.41 -21.14 4.76
C LEU A 44 13.37 -19.62 4.55
N ILE A 45 14.51 -18.96 4.75
CA ILE A 45 14.68 -17.52 4.54
C ILE A 45 14.37 -17.15 3.07
N ASP A 46 14.90 -17.92 2.12
CA ASP A 46 14.70 -17.72 0.69
C ASP A 46 13.23 -17.93 0.29
N ASN A 47 12.57 -18.95 0.86
CA ASN A 47 11.15 -19.18 0.64
C ASN A 47 10.29 -18.03 1.16
N LEU A 48 10.55 -17.53 2.37
CA LEU A 48 9.85 -16.37 2.93
C LEU A 48 10.09 -15.11 2.10
N CYS A 49 11.33 -14.82 1.73
CA CYS A 49 11.67 -13.69 0.87
C CYS A 49 10.98 -13.79 -0.50
N GLY A 50 10.94 -14.99 -1.08
CA GLY A 50 10.26 -15.27 -2.35
C GLY A 50 8.75 -15.07 -2.25
N SER A 51 8.11 -15.53 -1.18
CA SER A 51 6.68 -15.31 -0.95
C SER A 51 6.35 -13.83 -0.74
N ILE A 52 7.12 -13.13 0.10
CA ILE A 52 6.97 -11.67 0.29
C ILE A 52 7.09 -10.93 -1.06
N ALA A 53 8.10 -11.27 -1.88
CA ALA A 53 8.30 -10.63 -3.17
C ALA A 53 7.13 -10.86 -4.15
N ARG A 54 6.58 -12.08 -4.18
CA ARG A 54 5.42 -12.42 -5.03
C ARG A 54 4.18 -11.64 -4.61
N ASP A 55 3.86 -11.63 -3.33
CA ASP A 55 2.66 -10.95 -2.82
C ASP A 55 2.71 -9.45 -3.04
N LEU A 56 3.88 -8.83 -2.83
CA LEU A 56 4.10 -7.42 -3.11
C LEU A 56 4.04 -7.11 -4.61
N THR A 57 4.51 -8.02 -5.47
CA THR A 57 4.38 -7.88 -6.94
C THR A 57 2.90 -7.93 -7.36
N HIS A 58 2.14 -8.86 -6.80
CA HIS A 58 0.70 -8.97 -7.06
C HIS A 58 -0.04 -7.73 -6.55
N LEU A 59 0.31 -7.24 -5.35
CA LEU A 59 -0.25 -6.00 -4.81
C LEU A 59 0.04 -4.81 -5.72
N ARG A 60 1.28 -4.66 -6.20
CA ARG A 60 1.65 -3.63 -7.17
C ARG A 60 0.79 -3.67 -8.42
N GLN A 61 0.65 -4.85 -9.04
CA GLN A 61 -0.14 -4.99 -10.26
C GLN A 61 -1.60 -4.57 -10.03
N ARG A 62 -2.20 -5.02 -8.93
CA ARG A 62 -3.58 -4.65 -8.59
C ARG A 62 -3.71 -3.15 -8.28
N ALA A 63 -2.73 -2.56 -7.61
CA ALA A 63 -2.70 -1.13 -7.30
C ALA A 63 -2.56 -0.26 -8.56
N LEU A 64 -1.79 -0.71 -9.57
CA LEU A 64 -1.71 -0.06 -10.88
C LEU A 64 -3.07 -0.08 -11.58
N THR A 65 -3.75 -1.23 -11.61
CA THR A 65 -5.09 -1.35 -12.20
C THR A 65 -6.12 -0.50 -11.45
N ALA A 66 -5.93 -0.30 -10.15
CA ALA A 66 -6.75 0.56 -9.30
C ALA A 66 -6.46 2.06 -9.44
N ASN A 67 -5.48 2.45 -10.25
CA ASN A 67 -4.96 3.82 -10.34
C ASN A 67 -4.49 4.39 -8.99
N ILE A 68 -3.94 3.56 -8.10
CA ILE A 68 -3.31 4.01 -6.85
C ILE A 68 -1.78 3.90 -6.99
N GLY A 69 -1.21 4.83 -7.75
CA GLY A 69 0.21 4.81 -8.14
C GLY A 69 1.18 4.76 -6.96
N THR A 70 0.91 5.52 -5.89
CA THR A 70 1.78 5.55 -4.70
C THR A 70 1.91 4.19 -4.03
N ILE A 71 0.81 3.43 -3.92
CA ILE A 71 0.80 2.06 -3.38
C ILE A 71 1.58 1.13 -4.31
N ALA A 72 1.39 1.26 -5.62
CA ALA A 72 2.08 0.45 -6.61
C ALA A 72 3.61 0.65 -6.60
N ASP A 73 4.06 1.89 -6.37
CA ASP A 73 5.48 2.22 -6.29
C ASP A 73 6.12 1.67 -5.02
N VAL A 74 5.48 1.87 -3.87
CA VAL A 74 5.96 1.32 -2.59
C VAL A 74 5.98 -0.21 -2.62
N ALA A 75 4.90 -0.85 -3.07
CA ALA A 75 4.84 -2.30 -3.19
C ALA A 75 5.91 -2.84 -4.16
N GLY A 76 6.17 -2.14 -5.27
CA GLY A 76 7.23 -2.49 -6.21
C GLY A 76 8.62 -2.42 -5.60
N ALA A 77 8.93 -1.33 -4.89
CA ALA A 77 10.21 -1.16 -4.22
C ALA A 77 10.44 -2.27 -3.17
N LEU A 78 9.41 -2.61 -2.40
CA LEU A 78 9.49 -3.67 -1.39
C LEU A 78 9.62 -5.06 -2.02
N ALA A 79 8.94 -5.31 -3.15
CA ALA A 79 9.09 -6.57 -3.87
C ALA A 79 10.54 -6.79 -4.34
N VAL A 80 11.19 -5.74 -4.87
CA VAL A 80 12.60 -5.77 -5.26
C VAL A 80 13.50 -5.97 -4.03
N MET A 81 13.20 -5.30 -2.92
CA MET A 81 13.95 -5.47 -1.68
C MET A 81 13.88 -6.91 -1.15
N ALA A 82 12.69 -7.51 -1.15
CA ALA A 82 12.49 -8.89 -0.75
C ALA A 82 13.23 -9.86 -1.69
N ALA A 83 13.15 -9.65 -3.00
CA ALA A 83 13.77 -10.56 -3.98
C ALA A 83 15.30 -10.42 -4.07
N ARG A 84 15.85 -9.21 -3.99
CA ARG A 84 17.25 -8.92 -4.37
C ARG A 84 18.01 -8.04 -3.38
N GLY A 85 17.32 -7.44 -2.41
CA GLY A 85 17.91 -6.44 -1.53
C GLY A 85 18.83 -7.04 -0.47
N GLY A 86 20.11 -6.64 -0.49
CA GLY A 86 21.06 -6.61 0.63
C GLY A 86 21.23 -7.88 1.48
N GLY A 87 21.96 -7.74 2.59
CA GLY A 87 22.03 -8.77 3.63
C GLY A 87 20.71 -8.88 4.40
N LEU A 88 20.45 -10.04 5.01
CA LEU A 88 19.19 -10.36 5.67
C LEU A 88 18.72 -9.29 6.68
N ASN A 89 19.62 -8.78 7.52
CA ASN A 89 19.28 -7.75 8.51
C ASN A 89 18.80 -6.44 7.87
N MET A 90 19.43 -6.02 6.77
CA MET A 90 19.05 -4.81 6.04
C MET A 90 17.71 -5.00 5.33
N LYS A 91 17.50 -6.21 4.78
CA LYS A 91 16.23 -6.61 4.15
C LYS A 91 15.09 -6.58 5.17
N ILE A 92 15.26 -7.19 6.34
CA ILE A 92 14.24 -7.20 7.39
C ILE A 92 13.90 -5.78 7.84
N ARG A 93 14.90 -4.94 8.15
CA ARG A 93 14.65 -3.55 8.54
C ARG A 93 13.86 -2.80 7.46
N GLY A 94 14.34 -2.82 6.22
CA GLY A 94 13.69 -2.09 5.14
C GLY A 94 12.28 -2.61 4.80
N LEU A 95 12.05 -3.92 4.88
CA LEU A 95 10.72 -4.51 4.70
C LEU A 95 9.78 -4.13 5.85
N THR A 96 10.25 -4.17 7.10
CA THR A 96 9.46 -3.76 8.26
C THR A 96 9.03 -2.30 8.15
N ASP A 97 9.98 -1.39 7.89
CA ASP A 97 9.69 0.03 7.78
C ASP A 97 8.78 0.33 6.59
N GLY A 98 9.05 -0.30 5.45
CA GLY A 98 8.27 -0.11 4.23
C GLY A 98 6.84 -0.65 4.31
N VAL A 99 6.64 -1.83 4.91
CA VAL A 99 5.30 -2.41 5.09
C VAL A 99 4.49 -1.60 6.09
N ASN A 100 5.10 -1.07 7.15
CA ASN A 100 4.42 -0.16 8.07
C ASN A 100 3.99 1.14 7.36
N ASN A 101 4.85 1.73 6.53
CA ASN A 101 4.49 2.89 5.72
C ASN A 101 3.35 2.59 4.72
N LEU A 102 3.39 1.41 4.09
CA LEU A 102 2.34 0.94 3.17
C LEU A 102 0.98 0.82 3.87
N LEU A 103 0.96 0.27 5.09
CA LEU A 103 -0.25 0.18 5.91
C LEU A 103 -0.82 1.57 6.24
N ILE A 104 0.04 2.50 6.67
CA ILE A 104 -0.38 3.89 6.96
C ILE A 104 -1.03 4.53 5.73
N GLN A 105 -0.39 4.42 4.55
CA GLN A 105 -0.94 4.96 3.30
C GLN A 105 -2.29 4.32 2.92
N LEU A 106 -2.43 3.02 3.12
CA LEU A 106 -3.67 2.28 2.89
C LEU A 106 -4.79 2.70 3.85
N GLU A 107 -4.47 2.91 5.13
CA GLU A 107 -5.43 3.41 6.12
C GLU A 107 -5.91 4.82 5.78
N HIS A 108 -5.00 5.70 5.34
CA HIS A 108 -5.37 7.03 4.85
C HIS A 108 -6.25 6.95 3.58
N ALA A 109 -5.92 6.05 2.65
CA ALA A 109 -6.75 5.82 1.46
C ALA A 109 -8.14 5.29 1.84
N LEU A 110 -8.24 4.43 2.85
CA LEU A 110 -9.50 3.88 3.35
C LEU A 110 -10.36 4.98 3.99
N LYS A 111 -9.77 5.81 4.87
CA LYS A 111 -10.46 6.94 5.49
C LYS A 111 -11.03 7.90 4.44
N ARG A 112 -10.21 8.28 3.45
CA ARG A 112 -10.66 9.12 2.32
C ARG A 112 -11.78 8.46 1.51
N ALA A 113 -11.69 7.15 1.28
CA ALA A 113 -12.76 6.42 0.60
C ALA A 113 -14.05 6.37 1.43
N MET A 114 -13.97 6.32 2.76
CA MET A 114 -15.13 6.30 3.67
C MET A 114 -15.79 7.67 3.87
N GLU A 115 -15.01 8.75 3.91
CA GLU A 115 -15.53 10.11 4.10
C GLU A 115 -16.38 10.61 2.90
N GLY A 116 -16.19 9.96 1.74
CA GLY A 116 -16.78 10.35 0.47
C GLY A 116 -16.01 11.53 -0.12
N GLU A 117 -16.00 11.64 -1.45
CA GLU A 117 -15.44 12.83 -2.11
C GLU A 117 -16.20 14.07 -1.59
N GLU A 118 -15.62 14.78 -0.62
CA GLU A 118 -15.81 16.22 -0.58
C GLU A 118 -15.39 16.69 -1.95
N LYS A 119 -16.38 17.15 -2.72
CA LYS A 119 -16.17 17.76 -4.03
C LYS A 119 -14.92 18.63 -3.94
N ASP A 120 -14.01 18.43 -4.88
CA ASP A 120 -13.10 19.49 -5.30
C ASP A 120 -14.00 20.63 -5.83
N GLU A 121 -14.57 21.43 -4.92
CA GLU A 121 -15.14 22.73 -5.24
C GLU A 121 -13.96 23.65 -5.54
N ARG A 122 -13.40 23.50 -6.74
CA ARG A 122 -12.98 24.69 -7.48
C ARG A 122 -14.13 25.03 -8.42
N PRO A 123 -14.74 26.21 -8.23
CA PRO A 123 -14.48 27.24 -9.24
C PRO A 123 -14.42 28.69 -8.72
N SER A 124 -13.70 29.51 -9.49
CA SER A 124 -13.77 30.98 -9.64
C SER A 124 -13.04 31.87 -8.61
N GLY A 125 -12.03 32.61 -9.10
CA GLY A 125 -11.37 33.67 -8.35
C GLY A 125 -10.09 34.27 -8.95
N GLN A 126 -9.72 34.00 -10.21
CA GLN A 126 -8.75 34.84 -10.91
C GLN A 126 -9.54 35.78 -11.84
N GLY A 127 -9.77 37.00 -11.37
CA GLY A 127 -10.27 38.09 -12.19
C GLY A 127 -9.27 38.42 -13.31
N PRO A 128 -9.72 39.08 -14.39
CA PRO A 128 -8.84 39.45 -15.50
C PRO A 128 -7.72 40.39 -14.99
N PRO A 129 -6.52 40.35 -15.59
CA PRO A 129 -5.41 41.21 -15.17
C PRO A 129 -5.81 42.69 -15.36
N PRO A 130 -5.38 43.59 -14.46
CA PRO A 130 -5.56 45.02 -14.68
C PRO A 130 -4.76 45.43 -15.92
N ALA A 131 -5.46 46.02 -16.90
CA ALA A 131 -4.82 46.72 -17.99
C ALA A 131 -4.09 47.95 -17.42
N ALA A 132 -2.78 48.00 -17.64
CA ALA A 132 -1.94 49.18 -17.50
C ALA A 132 -0.99 49.24 -18.71
#